data_AF-A0A4Q4CPL2-F1
#
_entry.id   AF-A0A4Q4CPL2-F1
#
_cell.length_a   1.000
_cell.length_b   1.000
_cell.length_c   1.000
_cell.angle_alpha   90.00
_cell.angle_beta   90.00
_cell.angle_gamma   90.00
#
_symmetry.space_group_name_H-M   'P 1'
#
loop_
_entity.id
_entity.type
_entity.pdbx_description
1 polymer ?
#
loop_
_entity_poly.entity_id
_entity_poly.type
_entity_poly.pdbx_seq_one_letter_code
_entity_poly.pdbx_strand_id
1 'polypeptide(L)'
;MIAVVFLLLLLAGAVFAAANGGQAVPVVEILALTGAFLVFFGAGVYIAAVLGLLGVLIGLTFSDRPWWAFAGQTLWGPSSNFVLVAVPLFLLMAEKTAQETMLVCSRPPGSRF
;
A
#
# COMPACT_ATOMS: atom_id res chain seq x y z
N MET A 1 14.42 -15.66 -3.14
CA MET A 1 15.31 -16.04 -4.28
C MET A 1 14.93 -15.30 -5.56
N ILE A 2 13.67 -15.39 -6.03
CA ILE A 2 13.23 -14.68 -7.26
C ILE A 2 13.35 -13.15 -7.20
N ALA A 3 13.06 -12.53 -6.04
CA ALA A 3 13.17 -11.09 -5.84
C ALA A 3 14.63 -10.59 -5.88
N VAL A 4 15.57 -11.39 -5.37
CA VAL A 4 17.01 -11.09 -5.40
C VAL A 4 17.52 -11.14 -6.84
N VAL A 5 17.11 -12.15 -7.60
CA VAL A 5 17.45 -12.29 -9.03
C VAL A 5 16.87 -11.12 -9.85
N PHE A 6 15.61 -10.74 -9.60
CA PHE A 6 14.97 -9.62 -10.29
C PHE A 6 15.69 -8.28 -10.05
N LEU A 7 16.09 -8.01 -8.81
CA LEU A 7 16.80 -6.78 -8.46
C LEU A 7 18.24 -6.75 -8.98
N LEU A 8 18.94 -7.88 -9.01
CA LEU A 8 20.27 -7.97 -9.63
C LEU A 8 20.21 -7.74 -11.14
N LEU A 9 19.17 -8.25 -11.81
CA LEU A 9 18.94 -7.97 -13.23
C LEU A 9 18.63 -6.50 -13.50
N LEU A 10 17.85 -5.86 -12.63
CA LEU A 10 17.52 -4.43 -12.73
C LEU A 10 18.77 -3.56 -12.49
N LEU A 11 19.57 -3.88 -11.48
CA LEU A 11 20.85 -3.21 -11.21
C LEU A 11 21.83 -3.37 -12.39
N ALA A 12 21.96 -4.58 -12.93
CA ALA A 12 22.80 -4.85 -14.09
C ALA A 12 22.32 -4.05 -15.32
N GLY A 13 21.00 -3.97 -15.55
CA GLY A 13 20.40 -3.16 -16.60
C GLY A 13 20.65 -1.66 -16.43
N ALA A 14 20.56 -1.14 -15.21
CA ALA A 14 20.84 0.26 -14.89
C ALA A 14 22.32 0.63 -15.07
N VAL A 15 23.24 -0.24 -14.64
CA VAL A 15 24.69 -0.05 -14.83
C VAL A 15 25.08 -0.17 -16.31
N PHE A 16 24.49 -1.11 -17.04
CA PHE A 16 24.68 -1.23 -18.48
C PHE A 16 24.15 0.00 -19.23
N ALA A 17 22.98 0.52 -18.85
CA ALA A 17 22.43 1.75 -19.42
C ALA A 17 23.29 2.98 -19.10
N ALA A 18 23.83 3.07 -17.87
CA ALA A 18 24.74 4.13 -17.46
C ALA A 18 26.09 4.08 -18.21
N ALA A 19 26.60 2.88 -18.51
CA ALA A 19 27.87 2.69 -19.22
C ALA A 19 27.79 2.96 -20.74
N ASN A 20 26.60 2.88 -21.35
CA ASN A 20 26.40 3.08 -22.79
C ASN A 20 25.94 4.51 -23.17
N GLY A 21 25.84 5.43 -22.21
CA GLY A 21 25.80 6.89 -22.42
C GLY A 21 24.41 7.51 -22.69
N GLY A 22 24.12 8.63 -22.01
CA GLY A 22 23.04 9.53 -22.44
C GLY A 22 22.59 10.64 -21.49
N GLN A 23 22.75 10.52 -20.17
CA GLN A 23 22.35 11.59 -19.25
C GLN A 23 23.25 11.60 -18.00
N ALA A 24 23.53 12.79 -17.46
CA ALA A 24 24.14 12.98 -16.16
C ALA A 24 23.17 12.47 -15.08
N VAL A 25 23.19 11.16 -14.89
CA VAL A 25 22.45 10.49 -13.84
C VAL A 25 23.22 10.75 -12.54
N PRO A 26 22.58 11.24 -11.47
CA PRO A 26 23.20 11.40 -10.14
C PRO A 26 23.56 10.00 -9.57
N VAL A 27 24.73 9.51 -9.99
CA VAL A 27 25.20 8.13 -9.75
C VAL A 27 25.44 7.87 -8.26
N VAL A 28 25.87 8.90 -7.53
CA VAL A 28 26.18 8.82 -6.10
C VAL A 28 24.90 8.62 -5.29
N GLU A 29 23.84 9.36 -5.59
CA GLU A 29 22.55 9.23 -4.92
C GLU A 29 21.91 7.87 -5.18
N ILE A 30 22.05 7.32 -6.40
CA ILE A 30 21.52 5.99 -6.75
C ILE A 30 22.28 4.88 -6.00
N LEU A 31 23.60 4.99 -5.92
CA LEU A 31 24.43 4.03 -5.18
C LEU A 31 24.14 4.09 -3.67
N ALA A 32 23.92 5.29 -3.12
CA ALA A 32 23.59 5.48 -1.71
C ALA A 32 22.21 4.88 -1.36
N LEU A 33 21.18 5.12 -2.17
CA LEU A 33 19.84 4.55 -1.96
C LEU A 33 19.84 3.02 -2.11
N THR A 34 20.58 2.51 -3.10
CA THR A 34 20.72 1.06 -3.31
C THR A 34 21.48 0.38 -2.17
N GLY A 35 22.56 1.00 -1.68
CA GLY A 35 23.33 0.50 -0.54
C GLY A 35 22.52 0.47 0.76
N ALA A 36 21.79 1.54 1.06
CA ALA A 36 20.90 1.59 2.21
C ALA A 36 19.83 0.48 2.15
N PHE A 37 19.24 0.27 0.98
CA PHE A 37 18.26 -0.81 0.77
C PHE A 37 18.85 -2.20 1.00
N LEU A 38 20.06 -2.48 0.51
CA LEU A 38 20.73 -3.77 0.73
C LEU A 38 21.09 -4.02 2.19
N VAL A 39 21.50 -2.99 2.94
CA VAL A 39 21.78 -3.10 4.38
C VAL A 39 20.50 -3.41 5.18
N PHE A 40 19.41 -2.71 4.89
CA PHE A 40 18.12 -2.98 5.54
C PHE A 40 17.51 -4.34 5.13
N PHE A 41 17.74 -4.77 3.89
CA PHE A 41 17.33 -6.10 3.40
C PHE A 41 18.16 -7.23 4.02
N GLY A 42 19.46 -7.02 4.24
CA GLY A 42 20.35 -7.96 4.94
C GLY A 42 20.09 -8.06 6.44
N ALA A 43 19.55 -7.00 7.06
CA ALA A 43 19.23 -6.96 8.48
C ALA A 43 17.94 -7.72 8.87
N GLY A 44 17.23 -8.34 7.91
CA GLY A 44 16.04 -9.16 8.21
C GLY A 44 14.84 -8.37 8.75
N VAL A 45 14.84 -7.05 8.56
CA VAL A 45 13.73 -6.17 8.96
C VAL A 45 12.58 -6.34 7.97
N TYR A 46 11.34 -6.37 8.47
CA TYR A 46 10.12 -6.49 7.67
C TYR A 46 10.16 -5.55 6.45
N ILE A 47 10.25 -6.12 5.24
CA ILE A 47 10.54 -5.40 3.99
C ILE A 47 9.57 -4.21 3.76
N ALA A 48 8.34 -4.32 4.24
CA ALA A 48 7.33 -3.26 4.18
C ALA A 48 7.73 -2.00 4.97
N ALA A 49 8.35 -2.14 6.15
CA ALA A 49 8.78 -1.01 6.97
C ALA A 49 9.96 -0.28 6.31
N VAL A 50 10.88 -1.03 5.72
CA VAL A 50 12.04 -0.49 4.99
C VAL A 50 11.60 0.28 3.75
N LEU A 51 10.69 -0.29 2.96
CA LEU A 51 10.13 0.37 1.77
C LEU A 51 9.30 1.61 2.13
N GLY A 52 8.56 1.56 3.24
CA GLY A 52 7.84 2.73 3.76
C GLY A 52 8.79 3.87 4.14
N LEU A 53 9.87 3.55 4.86
CA LEU A 53 10.84 4.56 5.31
C LEU A 53 11.63 5.18 4.14
N LEU A 54 12.03 4.35 3.17
CA LEU A 54 12.71 4.83 1.96
C LEU A 54 11.76 5.68 1.08
N GLY A 55 10.50 5.31 0.96
CA GLY A 55 9.50 6.12 0.25
C GLY A 55 9.27 7.49 0.89
N VAL A 56 9.25 7.55 2.23
CA VAL A 56 9.17 8.82 2.98
C VAL A 56 10.42 9.67 2.80
N LEU A 57 11.61 9.06 2.87
CA LEU A 57 12.89 9.75 2.65
C LEU A 57 12.97 10.36 1.26
N ILE A 58 12.63 9.60 0.21
CA ILE A 58 12.63 10.08 -1.18
C ILE A 58 11.58 11.17 -1.36
N GLY A 59 10.38 10.99 -0.79
CA GLY A 59 9.31 11.99 -0.85
C GLY A 59 9.66 13.30 -0.16
N LEU A 60 10.49 13.28 0.88
CA LEU A 60 10.97 14.47 1.58
C LEU A 60 12.16 15.17 0.91
N THR A 61 13.05 14.40 0.27
CA THR A 61 14.29 14.94 -0.32
C THR A 61 14.16 15.35 -1.78
N PHE A 62 13.26 14.73 -2.55
CA PHE A 62 13.15 14.96 -4.00
C PHE A 62 11.82 15.60 -4.44
N SER A 63 10.86 15.85 -3.54
CA SER A 63 9.56 16.44 -3.91
C SER A 63 9.48 17.92 -3.56
N ASP A 64 9.47 18.79 -4.58
CA ASP A 64 9.25 20.25 -4.43
C ASP A 64 7.80 20.63 -4.05
N ARG A 65 6.87 19.65 -4.09
CA ARG A 65 5.44 19.81 -3.80
C ARG A 65 5.15 19.34 -2.37
N PRO A 66 4.11 19.85 -1.69
CA PRO A 66 3.77 19.46 -0.31
C PRO A 66 3.44 17.96 -0.23
N TRP A 67 4.48 17.14 -0.04
CA TRP A 67 4.41 15.68 -0.06
C TRP A 67 3.49 15.14 1.03
N TRP A 68 3.50 15.78 2.20
CA TRP A 68 2.63 15.44 3.33
C TRP A 68 1.14 15.43 2.95
N ALA A 69 0.70 16.38 2.11
CA ALA A 69 -0.69 16.45 1.67
C ALA A 69 -1.04 15.29 0.72
N PHE A 70 -0.13 14.93 -0.18
CA PHE A 70 -0.28 13.79 -1.09
C PHE A 70 -0.29 12.45 -0.33
N ALA A 71 0.66 12.24 0.57
CA ALA A 71 0.73 11.04 1.38
C ALA A 71 -0.53 10.87 2.24
N GLY A 72 -1.03 11.96 2.83
CA GLY A 72 -2.29 11.98 3.56
C GLY A 72 -3.47 11.55 2.68
N GLN A 73 -3.63 12.14 1.50
CA GLN A 73 -4.74 11.77 0.60
C GLN A 73 -4.66 10.31 0.11
N THR A 74 -3.46 9.81 -0.19
CA THR A 74 -3.26 8.42 -0.63
C THR A 74 -3.54 7.41 0.50
N LEU A 75 -3.14 7.73 1.74
CA LEU A 75 -3.34 6.84 2.89
C LEU A 75 -4.79 6.85 3.40
N TRP A 76 -5.43 8.02 3.43
CA TRP A 76 -6.78 8.19 4.00
C TRP A 76 -7.92 8.03 2.98
N GLY A 77 -7.65 8.25 1.69
CA GLY A 77 -8.65 8.19 0.62
C GLY A 77 -9.41 6.84 0.52
N PRO A 78 -8.73 5.68 0.57
CA PRO A 78 -9.41 4.39 0.56
C PRO A 78 -10.31 4.20 1.78
N SER A 79 -9.85 4.54 2.98
CA SER A 79 -10.61 4.39 4.22
C SER A 79 -11.91 5.21 4.23
N SER A 80 -11.87 6.45 3.72
CA SER A 80 -13.08 7.26 3.58
C SER A 80 -14.10 6.63 2.63
N ASN A 81 -13.65 6.08 1.50
CA ASN A 81 -14.52 5.37 0.56
C ASN A 81 -15.11 4.09 1.16
N PHE A 82 -14.32 3.33 1.94
CA PHE A 82 -14.82 2.15 2.63
C PHE A 82 -15.92 2.49 3.64
N VAL A 83 -15.79 3.57 4.41
CA VAL A 83 -16.83 4.00 5.37
C VAL A 83 -18.13 4.38 4.64
N LEU A 84 -18.03 5.09 3.51
CA LEU A 84 -19.19 5.49 2.71
C LEU A 84 -20.00 4.30 2.17
N VAL A 85 -19.35 3.17 1.89
CA VAL A 85 -20.01 1.95 1.40
C VAL A 85 -20.39 1.01 2.55
N ALA A 86 -19.57 0.92 3.59
CA ALA A 86 -19.78 0.02 4.71
C ALA A 86 -20.98 0.43 5.57
N VAL A 87 -21.19 1.73 5.82
CA VAL A 87 -22.29 2.20 6.69
C VAL A 87 -23.67 1.81 6.13
N PRO A 88 -23.99 2.05 4.85
CA PRO A 88 -25.24 1.58 4.27
C PRO A 88 -25.41 0.05 4.32
N LEU A 89 -24.33 -0.71 4.07
CA LEU A 89 -24.39 -2.18 4.13
C LEU A 89 -24.63 -2.70 5.55
N PHE A 90 -24.05 -2.07 6.58
CA PHE A 90 -24.32 -2.41 7.98
C PHE A 90 -25.77 -2.12 8.36
N LEU A 91 -26.33 -1.01 7.88
CA LEU A 91 -27.75 -0.69 8.11
C LEU A 91 -28.68 -1.68 7.40
N LEU A 92 -28.37 -2.07 6.16
CA LEU A 92 -29.17 -3.04 5.41
C LEU A 92 -29.11 -4.45 6.04
N MET A 93 -27.93 -4.90 6.48
CA MET A 93 -27.81 -6.17 7.21
C MET A 93 -28.56 -6.12 8.54
N ALA A 94 -28.41 -5.04 9.31
CA ALA A 94 -29.10 -4.86 10.59
C ALA A 94 -30.63 -4.81 10.43
N GLU A 95 -31.13 -4.12 9.40
CA GLU A 95 -32.56 -4.07 9.09
C GLU A 95 -33.10 -5.44 8.70
N LYS A 96 -32.36 -6.21 7.88
CA LYS A 96 -32.77 -7.57 7.50
C LYS A 96 -32.85 -8.49 8.71
N THR A 97 -31.86 -8.46 9.60
CA THR A 97 -31.89 -9.27 10.83
C THR A 97 -33.02 -8.83 11.78
N ALA A 98 -33.28 -7.53 11.89
CA ALA A 98 -34.39 -7.01 12.71
C ALA A 98 -35.76 -7.43 12.13
N GLN A 99 -35.91 -7.37 10.80
CA GLN A 99 -37.15 -7.74 10.13
C GLN A 99 -37.42 -9.25 10.17
N GLU A 100 -36.39 -10.09 10.01
CA GLU A 100 -36.52 -11.55 10.17
C GLU A 100 -36.91 -11.92 11.60
N THR A 101 -36.36 -11.23 12.61
CA THR A 101 -36.73 -11.45 14.01
C THR A 101 -38.19 -11.07 14.29
N MET A 102 -38.67 -9.94 13.74
CA MET A 102 -40.08 -9.57 13.84
C MET A 102 -41.00 -10.55 13.10
N LEU A 103 -40.60 -11.04 11.92
CA LEU A 103 -41.39 -11.99 11.14
C LEU A 103 -41.49 -13.37 11.82
N VAL A 104 -40.44 -13.78 12.53
CA VAL A 104 -40.45 -14.95 13.42
C VAL A 104 -41.41 -14.74 14.61
N CYS A 105 -41.41 -13.55 15.22
CA CYS A 105 -42.29 -13.25 16.35
C CYS A 105 -43.75 -13.01 15.96
N SER A 106 -44.05 -12.62 14.71
CA SER A 106 -45.41 -12.43 14.20
C SER A 106 -45.99 -13.67 13.52
N ARG A 107 -45.21 -14.73 13.32
CA ARG A 107 -45.71 -15.98 12.72
C ARG A 107 -46.55 -16.76 13.74
N PRO A 108 -47.81 -17.14 13.40
CA PRO A 108 -48.64 -17.94 14.29
C PRO A 108 -48.00 -19.32 14.54
N PRO A 109 -48.18 -19.90 15.74
CA PRO A 109 -47.64 -21.21 16.08
C PRO A 109 -48.30 -22.28 15.22
N GLY A 110 -47.62 -22.74 14.16
CA GLY A 110 -48.10 -23.82 13.29
C GLY A 110 -47.60 -23.81 11.84
N SER A 111 -47.01 -22.72 11.34
CA SER A 111 -46.61 -22.60 9.92
C SER A 111 -45.15 -22.98 9.61
N ARG A 112 -44.56 -23.92 10.38
CA ARG A 112 -43.23 -24.47 10.06
C ARG A 112 -43.33 -25.60 9.02
N PHE A 113 -43.73 -25.26 7.80
CA PHE A 113 -43.34 -25.95 6.57
C PHE A 113 -43.33 -24.93 5.44
#